data_AF-A0A693BDP7-F1
#
_entry.id   AF-A0A693BDP7-F1
#
_cell.length_a   1.000
_cell.length_b   1.000
_cell.length_c   1.000
_cell.angle_alpha   90.00
_cell.angle_beta   90.00
_cell.angle_gamma   90.00
#
_symmetry.space_group_name_H-M   'P 1'
#
loop_
_entity.id
_entity.type
_entity.pdbx_description
1 polymer ?
#
loop_
_entity_poly.entity_id
_entity_poly.type
_entity_poly.pdbx_seq_one_letter_code
_entity_poly.pdbx_strand_id
1 'polypeptide(L)'
;MSETYEIYTPNGLTLDVEKDTNKILFKENVKPTGNYTEEYSKAVFKSYHIMKNSPYKDYKPQYLDPNFYTGQKSTLVEFKDWQSIYLKDPIKGAIAPWTKAEKAYYKSLKTKRERYKYLAIRSGLRSVVIDIPYDAYANVDEKGYLINEEYAYIYDEVNNNKETLKSSLFRQEWGIAAGILGKPEYFVRSKNHGFNARIIQCFILYIQLTGGGYEELGIKRGIYNYADNLLEIGIGMAGIHKNPLRAKLVKDLAKTIQPDEFGMLPFIDEIMGVDWVIDLNKYDFAYDEEGRIIWALYNDIEKGKLKDPRDIDSTPESRNKFDDAMDGYENGMVTRFDVDIRNERDERSAKLTMDTLVLSAKLAALTPPQGYPNAPYYFTPERLEWIYKRGYLDKLLDPRIPAIYRYNFPEDLRAKIRAYAKEHNIKE
;
A
#
# COMPACT_ATOMS: atom_id res chain seq x y z
N MET A 1 29.77 16.79 -27.05
CA MET A 1 28.65 16.12 -26.37
C MET A 1 28.21 17.06 -25.26
N SER A 2 26.93 17.41 -25.21
CA SER A 2 26.38 18.13 -24.05
C SER A 2 26.56 17.25 -22.82
N GLU A 3 26.94 17.84 -21.69
CA GLU A 3 26.95 17.09 -20.44
C GLU A 3 25.51 16.75 -20.04
N THR A 4 25.29 15.54 -19.53
CA THR A 4 23.98 15.09 -19.06
C THR A 4 23.96 14.76 -17.57
N TYR A 5 22.77 14.69 -16.99
CA TYR A 5 22.51 14.09 -15.69
C TYR A 5 21.28 13.18 -15.77
N GLU A 6 21.20 12.19 -14.88
CA GLU A 6 20.12 11.22 -14.86
C GLU A 6 18.97 11.65 -13.94
N ILE A 7 17.74 11.40 -14.42
CA ILE A 7 16.53 11.39 -13.60
C ILE A 7 15.84 10.03 -13.76
N TYR A 8 14.95 9.68 -12.82
CA TYR A 8 14.19 8.44 -12.86
C TYR A 8 12.68 8.70 -12.82
N THR A 9 11.93 7.87 -13.52
CA THR A 9 10.46 7.85 -13.49
C THR A 9 9.95 7.05 -12.27
N PRO A 10 8.66 7.13 -11.93
CA PRO A 10 8.07 6.41 -10.78
C PRO A 10 8.21 4.90 -10.80
N ASN A 11 8.47 4.31 -11.96
CA ASN A 11 8.69 2.88 -12.16
C ASN A 11 10.16 2.55 -12.43
N GLY A 12 11.09 3.44 -12.08
CA GLY A 12 12.53 3.18 -12.10
C GLY A 12 13.19 3.23 -13.47
N LEU A 13 12.54 3.78 -14.50
CA LEU A 13 13.16 3.97 -15.81
C LEU A 13 14.05 5.23 -15.80
N THR A 14 15.27 5.10 -16.30
CA THR A 14 16.24 6.19 -16.34
C THR A 14 16.10 7.05 -17.61
N LEU A 15 16.18 8.36 -17.43
CA LEU A 15 16.19 9.37 -18.49
C LEU A 15 17.42 10.27 -18.35
N ASP A 16 18.06 10.56 -19.47
CA ASP A 16 19.14 11.55 -19.54
C ASP A 16 18.57 12.95 -19.78
N VAL A 17 19.15 13.94 -19.11
CA VAL A 17 18.79 15.35 -19.27
C VAL A 17 20.03 16.16 -19.63
N GLU A 18 19.95 16.94 -20.70
CA GLU A 18 20.99 17.89 -21.09
C GLU A 18 21.13 19.00 -20.03
N LYS A 19 22.33 19.20 -19.49
CA LYS A 19 22.57 20.21 -18.43
C LYS A 19 22.29 21.65 -18.86
N ASP A 20 22.61 21.98 -20.12
CA ASP A 20 22.56 23.36 -20.61
C ASP A 20 21.13 23.81 -20.95
N THR A 21 20.27 22.87 -21.36
CA THR A 21 18.93 23.15 -21.90
C THR A 21 17.82 22.60 -21.03
N ASN A 22 18.13 21.73 -20.07
CA ASN A 22 17.17 20.89 -19.34
C ASN A 22 16.25 20.06 -20.26
N LYS A 23 16.71 19.76 -21.48
CA LYS A 23 15.96 18.92 -22.40
C LYS A 23 16.10 17.46 -21.99
N ILE A 24 14.95 16.80 -21.82
CA ILE A 24 14.89 15.37 -21.56
C ILE A 24 15.13 14.61 -22.87
N LEU A 25 16.03 13.63 -22.82
CA LEU A 25 16.31 12.71 -23.91
C LEU A 25 15.44 11.46 -23.77
N PHE A 26 14.21 11.55 -24.27
CA PHE A 26 13.29 10.42 -24.29
C PHE A 26 13.80 9.26 -25.16
N LYS A 27 13.46 8.03 -24.78
CA LYS A 27 13.72 6.86 -25.62
C LYS A 27 12.88 6.93 -26.90
N GLU A 28 13.41 6.32 -27.95
CA GLU A 28 12.80 6.35 -29.29
C GLU A 28 11.39 5.74 -29.26
N ASN A 29 10.45 6.44 -29.93
CA ASN A 29 9.10 5.98 -30.15
C ASN A 29 8.95 5.55 -31.62
N VAL A 30 8.28 4.42 -31.86
CA VAL A 30 7.98 3.93 -33.22
C VAL A 30 7.04 4.89 -33.97
N LYS A 31 6.25 5.69 -33.24
CA LYS A 31 5.33 6.69 -33.80
C LYS A 31 5.86 8.11 -33.59
N PRO A 32 5.50 9.07 -34.46
CA PRO A 32 5.89 10.47 -34.28
C PRO A 32 5.47 11.04 -32.93
N THR A 33 6.38 11.79 -32.30
CA THR A 33 6.18 12.55 -31.05
C THR A 33 6.48 14.04 -31.30
N GLY A 34 6.36 14.91 -30.30
CA GLY A 34 6.63 16.35 -30.43
C GLY A 34 5.48 17.26 -29.95
N ASN A 35 4.23 16.86 -30.16
CA ASN A 35 3.07 17.72 -29.89
C ASN A 35 2.91 18.07 -28.40
N TYR A 36 3.35 17.18 -27.51
CA TYR A 36 3.16 17.31 -26.06
C TYR A 36 4.50 17.32 -25.29
N THR A 37 5.65 17.34 -25.98
CA THR A 37 6.97 17.10 -25.36
C THR A 37 7.27 18.08 -24.24
N GLU A 38 6.92 19.37 -24.40
CA GLU A 38 7.17 20.40 -23.38
C GLU A 38 6.37 20.12 -22.11
N GLU A 39 5.07 19.85 -22.24
CA GLU A 39 4.16 19.58 -21.13
C GLU A 39 4.48 18.25 -20.45
N TYR A 40 4.80 17.23 -21.25
CA TYR A 40 5.23 15.94 -20.76
C TYR A 40 6.54 16.05 -19.98
N SER A 41 7.52 16.81 -20.48
CA SER A 41 8.78 17.07 -19.76
C SER A 41 8.54 17.74 -18.40
N LYS A 42 7.60 18.71 -18.33
CA LYS A 42 7.20 19.32 -17.05
C LYS A 42 6.61 18.28 -16.09
N ALA A 43 5.79 17.35 -16.59
CA ALA A 43 5.23 16.26 -15.79
C ALA A 43 6.32 15.28 -15.29
N VAL A 44 7.32 14.95 -16.13
CA VAL A 44 8.47 14.11 -15.73
C VAL A 44 9.34 14.79 -14.66
N PHE A 45 9.68 16.07 -14.82
CA PHE A 45 10.43 16.76 -13.76
C PHE A 45 9.62 16.86 -12.46
N LYS A 46 8.31 17.12 -12.57
CA LYS A 46 7.42 17.14 -11.40
C LYS A 46 7.38 15.79 -10.69
N SER A 47 7.25 14.68 -11.40
CA SER A 47 7.26 13.34 -10.81
C SER A 47 8.60 13.04 -10.13
N TYR A 48 9.72 13.33 -10.79
CA TYR A 48 11.06 13.17 -10.23
C TYR A 48 11.25 13.98 -8.93
N HIS A 49 10.84 15.26 -8.93
CA HIS A 49 10.95 16.10 -7.74
C HIS A 49 10.03 15.66 -6.59
N ILE A 50 8.85 15.11 -6.89
CA ILE A 50 7.97 14.52 -5.87
C ILE A 50 8.69 13.35 -5.18
N MET A 51 9.26 12.42 -5.96
CA MET A 51 9.96 11.26 -5.41
C MET A 51 11.19 11.65 -4.58
N LYS A 52 12.00 12.58 -5.10
CA LYS A 52 13.18 13.10 -4.37
C LYS A 52 12.82 13.75 -3.03
N ASN A 53 11.62 14.29 -2.91
CA ASN A 53 11.10 14.93 -1.69
C ASN A 53 10.11 14.04 -0.92
N SER A 54 10.22 12.72 -1.07
CA SER A 54 9.48 11.75 -0.25
C SER A 54 9.64 12.07 1.25
N PRO A 55 8.58 11.96 2.07
CA PRO A 55 8.69 12.06 3.53
C PRO A 55 9.58 10.95 4.14
N TYR A 56 9.89 9.93 3.35
CA TYR A 56 10.75 8.81 3.75
C TYR A 56 12.15 8.87 3.13
N LYS A 57 12.54 9.98 2.48
CA LYS A 57 13.88 10.15 1.88
C LYS A 57 15.06 9.89 2.85
N ASP A 58 14.81 10.05 4.15
CA ASP A 58 15.80 9.84 5.22
C ASP A 58 15.74 8.41 5.82
N TYR A 59 14.93 7.52 5.26
CA TYR A 59 14.84 6.12 5.65
C TYR A 59 16.19 5.43 5.46
N LYS A 60 16.67 4.73 6.50
CA LYS A 60 17.94 4.01 6.49
C LYS A 60 17.70 2.52 6.69
N PRO A 61 17.89 1.69 5.66
CA PRO A 61 17.74 0.24 5.79
C PRO A 61 18.80 -0.34 6.73
N GLN A 62 18.47 -1.45 7.37
CA GLN A 62 19.39 -2.21 8.21
C GLN A 62 19.49 -3.64 7.68
N TYR A 63 20.47 -3.87 6.80
CA TYR A 63 20.61 -5.14 6.11
C TYR A 63 21.10 -6.27 7.03
N LEU A 64 20.52 -7.45 6.87
CA LEU A 64 21.05 -8.68 7.43
C LEU A 64 22.34 -9.07 6.69
N ASP A 65 23.37 -9.47 7.43
CA ASP A 65 24.67 -9.83 6.88
C ASP A 65 24.73 -11.32 6.52
N PRO A 66 24.86 -11.68 5.23
CA PRO A 66 24.93 -13.07 4.80
C PRO A 66 26.24 -13.78 5.13
N ASN A 67 27.30 -13.05 5.52
CA ASN A 67 28.62 -13.62 5.76
C ASN A 67 28.78 -14.19 7.17
N PHE A 68 29.75 -15.09 7.32
CA PHE A 68 30.13 -15.66 8.62
C PHE A 68 31.46 -15.08 9.07
N TYR A 69 31.47 -14.52 10.29
CA TYR A 69 32.67 -14.02 10.93
C TYR A 69 32.92 -14.76 12.25
N THR A 70 34.12 -15.30 12.43
CA THR A 70 34.51 -15.99 13.66
C THR A 70 34.33 -15.07 14.86
N GLY A 71 33.61 -15.54 15.89
CA GLY A 71 33.33 -14.77 17.10
C GLY A 71 32.15 -13.79 17.01
N GLN A 72 31.44 -13.71 15.87
CA GLN A 72 30.23 -12.91 15.71
C GLN A 72 28.99 -13.80 15.55
N LYS A 73 27.84 -13.31 16.01
CA LYS A 73 26.56 -13.99 15.82
C LYS A 73 26.11 -13.82 14.36
N SER A 74 25.96 -14.92 13.64
CA SER A 74 25.41 -14.93 12.28
C SER A 74 23.95 -14.48 12.26
N THR A 75 23.55 -13.78 11.20
CA THR A 75 22.15 -13.42 10.94
C THR A 75 21.34 -14.54 10.26
N LEU A 76 21.97 -15.68 9.93
CA LEU A 76 21.31 -16.78 9.21
C LEU A 76 20.10 -17.34 9.97
N VAL A 77 20.17 -17.43 11.31
CA VAL A 77 19.06 -17.95 12.13
C VAL A 77 17.86 -17.01 12.06
N GLU A 78 18.10 -15.70 12.16
CA GLU A 78 17.07 -14.67 12.04
C GLU A 78 16.44 -14.69 10.64
N PHE A 79 17.27 -14.79 9.60
CA PHE A 79 16.80 -14.93 8.23
C PHE A 79 15.95 -16.20 8.03
N LYS A 80 16.39 -17.37 8.50
CA LYS A 80 15.64 -18.62 8.31
C LYS A 80 14.32 -18.64 9.07
N ASP A 81 14.28 -18.04 10.25
CA ASP A 81 13.04 -17.82 10.99
C ASP A 81 12.06 -16.95 10.17
N TRP A 82 12.51 -15.80 9.65
CA TRP A 82 11.69 -14.95 8.78
C TRP A 82 11.27 -15.68 7.49
N GLN A 83 12.20 -16.30 6.76
CA GLN A 83 11.90 -17.03 5.52
C GLN A 83 10.78 -18.08 5.70
N SER A 84 10.76 -18.76 6.85
CA SER A 84 9.81 -19.83 7.13
C SER A 84 8.35 -19.36 7.24
N ILE A 85 8.11 -18.07 7.52
CA ILE A 85 6.74 -17.55 7.71
C ILE A 85 5.97 -17.51 6.39
N TYR A 86 6.66 -17.41 5.25
CA TYR A 86 6.03 -17.35 3.93
C TYR A 86 5.60 -18.71 3.38
N LEU A 87 5.98 -19.81 4.04
CA LEU A 87 5.54 -21.17 3.66
C LEU A 87 4.13 -21.50 4.17
N LYS A 88 3.48 -20.60 4.91
CA LYS A 88 2.19 -20.80 5.55
C LYS A 88 1.36 -19.53 5.46
N ASP A 89 0.06 -19.65 5.67
CA ASP A 89 -0.81 -18.49 5.91
C ASP A 89 -0.29 -17.65 7.09
N PRO A 90 -0.49 -16.31 7.09
CA PRO A 90 -0.03 -15.45 8.16
C PRO A 90 -0.55 -15.92 9.53
N ILE A 91 0.36 -16.01 10.50
CA ILE A 91 -0.02 -16.35 11.87
C ILE A 91 -0.86 -15.21 12.45
N LYS A 92 -2.09 -15.53 12.83
CA LYS A 92 -3.05 -14.59 13.42
C LYS A 92 -2.43 -13.89 14.64
N GLY A 93 -2.43 -12.56 14.62
CA GLY A 93 -1.87 -11.73 15.69
C GLY A 93 -0.34 -11.66 15.72
N ALA A 94 0.38 -12.21 14.73
CA ALA A 94 1.84 -12.11 14.66
C ALA A 94 2.33 -11.02 13.68
N ILE A 95 1.49 -10.59 12.74
CA ILE A 95 1.82 -9.56 11.75
C ILE A 95 1.41 -8.19 12.28
N ALA A 96 2.35 -7.25 12.27
CA ALA A 96 2.19 -5.88 12.78
C ALA A 96 1.36 -5.79 14.08
N PRO A 97 1.68 -6.62 15.10
CA PRO A 97 0.79 -6.86 16.22
C PRO A 97 0.54 -5.59 17.03
N TRP A 98 -0.58 -5.56 17.72
CA TRP A 98 -0.88 -4.50 18.66
C TRP A 98 -0.17 -4.78 19.98
N THR A 99 0.69 -3.86 20.41
CA THR A 99 1.37 -3.98 21.71
C THR A 99 0.38 -3.82 22.87
N LYS A 100 0.75 -4.26 24.07
CA LYS A 100 -0.10 -4.07 25.27
C LYS A 100 -0.29 -2.59 25.57
N ALA A 101 0.79 -1.80 25.49
CA ALA A 101 0.73 -0.34 25.64
C ALA A 101 -0.20 0.30 24.61
N GLU A 102 -0.10 -0.11 23.34
CA GLU A 102 -0.94 0.40 22.27
C GLU A 102 -2.43 0.12 22.50
N LYS A 103 -2.78 -1.14 22.81
CA LYS A 103 -4.18 -1.53 23.09
C LYS A 103 -4.76 -0.73 24.24
N ALA A 104 -3.98 -0.52 25.29
CA ALA A 104 -4.43 0.21 26.47
C ALA A 104 -4.63 1.70 26.17
N TYR A 105 -3.70 2.33 25.45
CA TYR A 105 -3.84 3.71 24.99
C TYR A 105 -5.06 3.86 24.08
N TYR A 106 -5.24 2.98 23.09
CA TYR A 106 -6.39 3.02 22.19
C TYR A 106 -7.73 2.92 22.95
N LYS A 107 -7.83 1.99 23.90
CA LYS A 107 -9.02 1.83 24.74
C LYS A 107 -9.28 3.03 25.66
N SER A 108 -8.26 3.84 25.94
CA SER A 108 -8.40 5.05 26.76
C SER A 108 -9.11 6.19 26.01
N LEU A 109 -9.08 6.18 24.67
CA LEU A 109 -9.71 7.18 23.81
C LEU A 109 -11.23 7.18 24.01
N LYS A 110 -11.80 8.39 24.20
CA LYS A 110 -13.14 8.61 24.73
C LYS A 110 -14.19 8.85 23.67
N THR A 111 -13.79 9.21 22.46
CA THR A 111 -14.70 9.53 21.37
C THR A 111 -14.48 8.66 20.14
N LYS A 112 -15.56 8.46 19.36
CA LYS A 112 -15.49 7.80 18.05
C LYS A 112 -14.47 8.46 17.14
N ARG A 113 -14.40 9.80 17.16
CA ARG A 113 -13.45 10.60 16.37
C ARG A 113 -12.00 10.33 16.74
N GLU A 114 -11.65 10.32 18.04
CA GLU A 114 -10.29 10.00 18.48
C GLU A 114 -9.86 8.60 18.03
N ARG A 115 -10.76 7.62 18.20
CA ARG A 115 -10.54 6.24 17.76
C ARG A 115 -10.41 6.12 16.24
N TYR A 116 -11.22 6.86 15.49
CA TYR A 116 -11.14 6.95 14.02
C TYR A 116 -9.79 7.49 13.58
N LYS A 117 -9.42 8.67 14.09
CA LYS A 117 -8.13 9.32 13.80
C LYS A 117 -6.97 8.39 14.12
N TYR A 118 -7.02 7.71 15.26
CA TYR A 118 -6.01 6.72 15.63
C TYR A 118 -5.88 5.60 14.60
N LEU A 119 -6.99 4.94 14.23
CA LEU A 119 -6.97 3.84 13.26
C LEU A 119 -6.51 4.29 11.88
N ALA A 120 -6.93 5.48 11.42
CA ALA A 120 -6.46 6.07 10.17
C ALA A 120 -4.95 6.32 10.19
N ILE A 121 -4.41 6.87 11.28
CA ILE A 121 -2.96 7.06 11.45
C ILE A 121 -2.23 5.72 11.49
N ARG A 122 -2.71 4.77 12.31
CA ARG A 122 -2.12 3.44 12.47
C ARG A 122 -2.07 2.69 11.15
N SER A 123 -3.08 2.85 10.29
CA SER A 123 -3.14 2.20 8.97
C SER A 123 -1.97 2.55 8.04
N GLY A 124 -1.28 3.67 8.28
CA GLY A 124 -0.23 4.18 7.41
C GLY A 124 -0.75 4.79 6.10
N LEU A 125 -2.06 4.85 5.87
CA LEU A 125 -2.64 5.49 4.69
C LEU A 125 -2.46 7.01 4.75
N ARG A 126 -2.16 7.58 3.58
CA ARG A 126 -2.04 9.02 3.32
C ARG A 126 -2.78 9.36 2.06
N SER A 127 -3.44 10.51 2.02
CA SER A 127 -3.96 11.05 0.76
C SER A 127 -2.79 11.42 -0.14
N VAL A 128 -2.85 11.01 -1.42
CA VAL A 128 -1.86 11.43 -2.43
C VAL A 128 -2.40 12.54 -3.34
N VAL A 129 -3.68 12.89 -3.21
CA VAL A 129 -4.33 13.90 -4.06
C VAL A 129 -4.27 15.29 -3.43
N ILE A 130 -4.32 15.36 -2.11
CA ILE A 130 -4.20 16.57 -1.29
C ILE A 130 -3.50 16.24 0.04
N ASP A 131 -2.68 17.14 0.57
CA ASP A 131 -2.11 16.96 1.90
C ASP A 131 -3.19 17.19 2.97
N ILE A 132 -3.27 16.29 3.95
CA ILE A 132 -4.27 16.34 5.01
C ILE A 132 -3.52 16.30 6.35
N PRO A 133 -3.48 17.40 7.10
CA PRO A 133 -2.89 17.40 8.43
C PRO A 133 -3.71 16.52 9.37
N TYR A 134 -3.07 15.93 10.37
CA TYR A 134 -3.76 15.03 11.30
C TYR A 134 -4.93 15.67 12.04
N ASP A 135 -4.91 16.99 12.24
CA ASP A 135 -5.99 17.70 12.91
C ASP A 135 -7.24 17.84 12.05
N ALA A 136 -7.09 17.72 10.72
CA ALA A 136 -8.21 17.62 9.79
C ALA A 136 -8.82 16.20 9.73
N TYR A 137 -8.21 15.17 10.35
CA TYR A 137 -8.74 13.80 10.28
C TYR A 137 -10.06 13.70 11.03
N ALA A 138 -11.11 13.24 10.33
CA ALA A 138 -12.48 13.18 10.84
C ALA A 138 -12.89 14.45 11.63
N ASN A 139 -12.50 15.63 11.14
CA ASN A 139 -12.78 16.95 11.71
C ASN A 139 -14.25 17.39 11.54
N VAL A 140 -15.18 16.46 11.72
CA VAL A 140 -16.62 16.70 11.69
C VAL A 140 -17.26 16.19 12.98
N ASP A 141 -18.29 16.90 13.45
CA ASP A 141 -19.11 16.48 14.57
C ASP A 141 -20.11 15.38 14.15
N GLU A 142 -20.94 14.93 15.09
CA GLU A 142 -21.95 13.89 14.85
C GLU A 142 -23.05 14.31 13.85
N LYS A 143 -23.22 15.61 13.61
CA LYS A 143 -24.17 16.17 12.63
C LYS A 143 -23.50 16.41 11.26
N GLY A 144 -22.21 16.15 11.15
CA GLY A 144 -21.42 16.35 9.93
C GLY A 144 -20.89 17.77 9.74
N TYR A 145 -21.00 18.65 10.74
CA TYR A 145 -20.42 20.00 10.67
C TYR A 145 -18.95 19.99 11.04
N LEU A 146 -18.15 20.85 10.41
CA LEU A 146 -16.74 20.99 10.73
C LEU A 146 -16.54 21.43 12.18
N ILE A 147 -15.65 20.75 12.91
CA ILE A 147 -15.28 21.12 14.29
C ILE A 147 -14.30 22.31 14.27
N ASN A 148 -13.37 22.30 13.29
CA ASN A 148 -12.45 23.41 13.02
C ASN A 148 -12.58 23.84 11.55
N GLU A 149 -12.98 25.09 11.32
CA GLU A 149 -13.16 25.64 9.97
C GLU A 149 -11.85 25.93 9.22
N GLU A 150 -10.70 25.95 9.93
CA GLU A 150 -9.37 26.16 9.33
C GLU A 150 -9.09 25.20 8.15
N TYR A 151 -9.66 23.99 8.20
CA TYR A 151 -9.46 22.95 7.19
C TYR A 151 -10.64 22.82 6.20
N ALA A 152 -11.59 23.75 6.18
CA ALA A 152 -12.79 23.67 5.33
C ALA A 152 -12.46 23.47 3.85
N TYR A 153 -11.43 24.16 3.35
CA TYR A 153 -10.99 24.05 1.95
C TYR A 153 -10.58 22.61 1.56
N ILE A 154 -10.00 21.82 2.49
CA ILE A 154 -9.62 20.43 2.24
C ILE A 154 -10.88 19.58 2.05
N TYR A 155 -11.88 19.80 2.91
CA TYR A 155 -13.16 19.10 2.84
C TYR A 155 -13.90 19.41 1.55
N ASP A 156 -13.94 20.68 1.14
CA ASP A 156 -14.57 21.11 -0.10
C ASP A 156 -13.87 20.51 -1.32
N GLU A 157 -12.54 20.61 -1.39
CA GLU A 157 -11.76 20.07 -2.50
C GLU A 157 -11.95 18.55 -2.64
N VAL A 158 -11.91 17.81 -1.53
CA VAL A 158 -12.14 16.37 -1.52
C VAL A 158 -13.59 16.04 -1.91
N ASN A 159 -14.57 16.79 -1.39
CA ASN A 159 -15.97 16.53 -1.69
C ASN A 159 -16.30 16.76 -3.17
N ASN A 160 -15.65 17.74 -3.81
CA ASN A 160 -15.81 18.03 -5.23
C ASN A 160 -15.17 16.99 -6.15
N ASN A 161 -14.15 16.26 -5.67
CA ASN A 161 -13.37 15.34 -6.51
C ASN A 161 -13.54 13.84 -6.19
N LYS A 162 -14.11 13.46 -5.03
CA LYS A 162 -14.31 12.05 -4.63
C LYS A 162 -15.16 11.21 -5.60
N GLU A 163 -15.95 11.85 -6.45
CA GLU A 163 -16.76 11.21 -7.51
C GLU A 163 -16.10 11.29 -8.90
N THR A 164 -14.81 11.64 -8.99
CA THR A 164 -14.11 11.74 -10.27
C THR A 164 -14.18 10.45 -11.09
N LEU A 165 -14.34 10.62 -12.41
CA LEU A 165 -14.36 9.54 -13.41
C LEU A 165 -13.08 9.53 -14.26
N LYS A 166 -12.01 10.18 -13.78
CA LYS A 166 -10.75 10.32 -14.52
C LYS A 166 -10.05 8.99 -14.78
N SER A 167 -9.92 8.16 -13.74
CA SER A 167 -9.53 6.75 -13.82
C SER A 167 -9.90 6.04 -12.52
N SER A 168 -9.84 4.70 -12.53
CA SER A 168 -10.02 3.88 -11.32
C SER A 168 -9.06 4.29 -10.19
N LEU A 169 -7.79 4.53 -10.53
CA LEU A 169 -6.76 4.95 -9.57
C LEU A 169 -7.07 6.35 -8.98
N PHE A 170 -7.41 7.34 -9.81
CA PHE A 170 -7.81 8.67 -9.32
C PHE A 170 -9.06 8.60 -8.42
N ARG A 171 -10.06 7.81 -8.82
CA ARG A 171 -11.29 7.63 -8.05
C ARG A 171 -11.01 6.99 -6.69
N GLN A 172 -10.10 6.03 -6.62
CA GLN A 172 -9.68 5.43 -5.36
C GLN A 172 -8.94 6.43 -4.48
N GLU A 173 -7.98 7.19 -5.01
CA GLU A 173 -7.16 8.09 -4.19
C GLU A 173 -7.94 9.28 -3.61
N TRP A 174 -8.88 9.84 -4.37
CA TRP A 174 -9.84 10.80 -3.81
C TRP A 174 -10.82 10.15 -2.82
N GLY A 175 -11.15 8.87 -3.01
CA GLY A 175 -11.91 8.09 -2.04
C GLY A 175 -11.17 7.92 -0.71
N ILE A 176 -9.87 7.61 -0.75
CA ILE A 176 -9.02 7.52 0.44
C ILE A 176 -8.96 8.86 1.18
N ALA A 177 -8.84 9.98 0.45
CA ALA A 177 -8.90 11.31 1.04
C ALA A 177 -10.24 11.55 1.77
N ALA A 178 -11.38 11.24 1.13
CA ALA A 178 -12.70 11.34 1.76
C ALA A 178 -12.85 10.42 2.99
N GLY A 179 -12.29 9.20 2.89
CA GLY A 179 -12.18 8.26 4.00
C GLY A 179 -11.46 8.89 5.18
N ILE A 180 -10.23 9.37 5.02
CA ILE A 180 -9.44 10.03 6.07
C ILE A 180 -10.21 11.19 6.74
N LEU A 181 -11.02 11.94 5.97
CA LEU A 181 -11.83 13.04 6.46
C LEU A 181 -13.14 12.64 7.17
N GLY A 182 -13.39 11.34 7.34
CA GLY A 182 -14.51 10.82 8.12
C GLY A 182 -15.64 10.16 7.32
N LYS A 183 -15.44 9.89 6.02
CA LYS A 183 -16.42 9.18 5.17
C LYS A 183 -15.92 7.77 4.82
N PRO A 184 -15.91 6.82 5.78
CA PRO A 184 -15.20 5.54 5.64
C PRO A 184 -15.67 4.70 4.44
N GLU A 185 -16.91 4.83 4.00
CA GLU A 185 -17.45 4.17 2.81
C GLU A 185 -16.65 4.48 1.52
N TYR A 186 -15.90 5.59 1.51
CA TYR A 186 -15.04 5.97 0.40
C TYR A 186 -13.68 5.25 0.36
N PHE A 187 -13.28 4.52 1.42
CA PHE A 187 -12.04 3.74 1.38
C PHE A 187 -12.07 2.61 0.36
N VAL A 188 -13.25 2.10 -0.04
CA VAL A 188 -13.39 0.92 -0.91
C VAL A 188 -14.10 1.24 -2.23
N ARG A 189 -13.66 2.29 -2.92
CA ARG A 189 -14.35 2.90 -4.07
C ARG A 189 -14.00 2.28 -5.41
N SER A 190 -12.75 1.90 -5.63
CA SER A 190 -12.27 1.32 -6.87
C SER A 190 -11.14 0.34 -6.60
N LYS A 191 -11.06 -0.71 -7.41
CA LYS A 191 -10.16 -1.85 -7.19
C LYS A 191 -9.36 -2.21 -8.45
N ASN A 192 -9.67 -1.55 -9.58
CA ASN A 192 -9.04 -1.84 -10.87
C ASN A 192 -7.78 -0.97 -11.01
N HIS A 193 -6.77 -1.25 -10.20
CA HIS A 193 -5.44 -0.66 -10.24
C HIS A 193 -4.47 -1.58 -9.46
N GLY A 194 -3.15 -1.43 -9.62
CA GLY A 194 -2.23 -2.46 -9.10
C GLY A 194 -1.69 -2.25 -7.69
N PHE A 195 -2.05 -1.18 -6.99
CA PHE A 195 -1.68 -0.96 -5.57
C PHE A 195 -2.46 -1.88 -4.60
N ASN A 196 -2.24 -3.18 -4.71
CA ASN A 196 -2.95 -4.25 -4.01
C ASN A 196 -2.87 -4.13 -2.49
N ALA A 197 -1.68 -3.92 -1.92
CA ALA A 197 -1.50 -3.80 -0.47
C ALA A 197 -2.25 -2.58 0.08
N ARG A 198 -2.31 -1.51 -0.71
CA ARG A 198 -3.11 -0.31 -0.39
C ARG A 198 -4.61 -0.60 -0.40
N ILE A 199 -5.10 -1.36 -1.38
CA ILE A 199 -6.51 -1.83 -1.43
C ILE A 199 -6.83 -2.64 -0.17
N ILE A 200 -6.01 -3.63 0.18
CA ILE A 200 -6.24 -4.48 1.37
C ILE A 200 -6.24 -3.64 2.64
N GLN A 201 -5.28 -2.72 2.79
CA GLN A 201 -5.24 -1.83 3.96
C GLN A 201 -6.49 -0.95 4.06
N CYS A 202 -7.01 -0.43 2.93
CA CYS A 202 -8.26 0.32 2.89
C CYS A 202 -9.47 -0.53 3.29
N PHE A 203 -9.52 -1.78 2.83
CA PHE A 203 -10.59 -2.72 3.19
C PHE A 203 -10.61 -3.03 4.68
N ILE A 204 -9.45 -3.34 5.26
CA ILE A 204 -9.36 -3.60 6.70
C ILE A 204 -9.71 -2.35 7.50
N LEU A 205 -9.19 -1.18 7.11
CA LEU A 205 -9.52 0.07 7.79
C LEU A 205 -11.02 0.38 7.72
N TYR A 206 -11.65 0.20 6.55
CA TYR A 206 -13.09 0.32 6.40
C TYR A 206 -13.84 -0.59 7.39
N ILE A 207 -13.47 -1.86 7.49
CA ILE A 207 -14.08 -2.80 8.44
C ILE A 207 -13.86 -2.35 9.89
N GLN A 208 -12.65 -1.89 10.23
CA GLN A 208 -12.33 -1.39 11.58
C GLN A 208 -13.22 -0.20 11.96
N LEU A 209 -13.42 0.75 11.04
CA LEU A 209 -14.12 1.99 11.31
C LEU A 209 -15.66 1.86 11.30
N THR A 210 -16.19 0.91 10.53
CA THR A 210 -17.64 0.72 10.34
C THR A 210 -18.21 -0.47 11.12
N GLY A 211 -17.37 -1.12 11.92
CA GLY A 211 -17.75 -2.35 12.61
C GLY A 211 -18.13 -3.47 11.63
N GLY A 212 -17.56 -3.43 10.41
CA GLY A 212 -17.72 -4.41 9.36
C GLY A 212 -18.96 -4.27 8.48
N GLY A 213 -19.77 -3.23 8.58
CA GLY A 213 -21.02 -3.12 7.81
C GLY A 213 -21.63 -1.72 7.75
N TYR A 214 -22.77 -1.61 7.06
CA TYR A 214 -23.65 -0.46 7.19
C TYR A 214 -24.50 -0.68 8.44
N GLU A 215 -24.32 0.16 9.45
CA GLU A 215 -24.99 0.06 10.75
C GLU A 215 -26.52 -0.08 10.59
N GLU A 216 -27.09 0.66 9.64
CA GLU A 216 -28.51 0.68 9.28
C GLU A 216 -29.07 -0.65 8.77
N LEU A 217 -28.22 -1.50 8.18
CA LEU A 217 -28.66 -2.76 7.58
C LEU A 217 -28.46 -3.97 8.50
N GLY A 218 -27.78 -3.81 9.64
CA GLY A 218 -27.44 -4.92 10.54
C GLY A 218 -26.56 -6.02 9.92
N ILE A 219 -26.07 -5.82 8.69
CA ILE A 219 -25.28 -6.80 7.94
C ILE A 219 -23.82 -6.37 7.94
N LYS A 220 -22.92 -7.29 8.30
CA LYS A 220 -21.46 -7.11 8.22
C LYS A 220 -20.93 -7.17 6.78
N ARG A 221 -21.49 -6.33 5.90
CA ARG A 221 -21.25 -6.35 4.45
C ARG A 221 -19.79 -6.12 4.09
N GLY A 222 -19.04 -5.35 4.87
CA GLY A 222 -17.60 -5.18 4.69
C GLY A 222 -16.83 -6.49 4.86
N ILE A 223 -17.16 -7.26 5.90
CA ILE A 223 -16.52 -8.56 6.18
C ILE A 223 -16.92 -9.58 5.11
N TYR A 224 -18.21 -9.63 4.73
CA TYR A 224 -18.67 -10.46 3.61
C TYR A 224 -17.99 -10.08 2.29
N ASN A 225 -17.89 -8.79 1.99
CA ASN A 225 -17.21 -8.31 0.77
C ASN A 225 -15.72 -8.67 0.76
N TYR A 226 -15.05 -8.73 1.92
CA TYR A 226 -13.67 -9.21 2.02
C TYR A 226 -13.60 -10.69 1.64
N ALA A 227 -14.50 -11.52 2.20
CA ALA A 227 -14.57 -12.94 1.84
C ALA A 227 -14.94 -13.18 0.37
N ASP A 228 -16.05 -12.60 -0.09
CA ASP A 228 -16.62 -12.84 -1.43
C ASP A 228 -15.75 -12.26 -2.56
N ASN A 229 -15.24 -11.04 -2.39
CA ASN A 229 -14.54 -10.37 -3.48
C ASN A 229 -13.03 -10.55 -3.44
N LEU A 230 -12.44 -10.77 -2.25
CA LEU A 230 -10.99 -10.87 -2.13
C LEU A 230 -10.58 -12.34 -1.99
N LEU A 231 -11.13 -13.09 -1.02
CA LEU A 231 -10.67 -14.46 -0.76
C LEU A 231 -11.18 -15.50 -1.76
N GLU A 232 -12.36 -15.29 -2.36
CA GLU A 232 -12.88 -16.21 -3.39
C GLU A 232 -12.35 -15.92 -4.80
N ILE A 233 -11.89 -14.69 -5.07
CA ILE A 233 -11.29 -14.29 -6.35
C ILE A 233 -9.76 -14.39 -6.31
N GLY A 234 -9.15 -13.98 -5.19
CA GLY A 234 -7.71 -14.03 -4.94
C GLY A 234 -6.91 -12.96 -5.68
N ILE A 235 -5.86 -13.40 -6.37
CA ILE A 235 -4.82 -12.53 -6.93
C ILE A 235 -5.39 -11.54 -7.95
N GLY A 236 -6.42 -11.94 -8.71
CA GLY A 236 -7.08 -11.11 -9.71
C GLY A 236 -7.86 -9.90 -9.18
N MET A 237 -8.09 -9.81 -7.86
CA MET A 237 -8.79 -8.66 -7.27
C MET A 237 -7.88 -7.73 -6.47
N ALA A 238 -6.95 -8.28 -5.68
CA ALA A 238 -6.10 -7.48 -4.80
C ALA A 238 -4.82 -8.21 -4.38
N GLY A 239 -4.27 -9.08 -5.24
CA GLY A 239 -2.99 -9.73 -4.96
C GLY A 239 -2.98 -10.77 -3.84
N ILE A 240 -4.13 -11.11 -3.23
CA ILE A 240 -4.19 -12.11 -2.15
C ILE A 240 -4.38 -13.52 -2.67
N HIS A 241 -4.23 -14.54 -1.82
CA HIS A 241 -4.41 -15.94 -2.21
C HIS A 241 -5.89 -16.26 -2.31
N LYS A 242 -6.28 -17.00 -3.34
CA LYS A 242 -7.64 -17.56 -3.44
C LYS A 242 -7.77 -18.69 -2.41
N ASN A 243 -8.52 -18.45 -1.35
CA ASN A 243 -8.66 -19.39 -0.23
C ASN A 243 -10.13 -19.51 0.22
N PRO A 244 -10.91 -20.43 -0.40
CA PRO A 244 -12.32 -20.62 -0.07
C PRO A 244 -12.57 -21.07 1.38
N LEU A 245 -11.63 -21.82 1.98
CA LEU A 245 -11.71 -22.24 3.38
C LEU A 245 -11.61 -21.01 4.30
N ARG A 246 -10.63 -20.14 4.06
CA ARG A 246 -10.49 -18.88 4.78
C ARG A 246 -11.68 -17.95 4.55
N ALA A 247 -12.22 -17.88 3.33
CA ALA A 247 -13.44 -17.14 3.03
C ALA A 247 -14.61 -17.62 3.92
N LYS A 248 -14.80 -18.94 4.06
CA LYS A 248 -15.83 -19.51 4.94
C LYS A 248 -15.63 -19.12 6.40
N LEU A 249 -14.40 -19.22 6.92
CA LEU A 249 -14.08 -18.82 8.30
C LEU A 249 -14.38 -17.33 8.55
N VAL A 250 -14.06 -16.46 7.59
CA VAL A 250 -14.37 -15.02 7.67
C VAL A 250 -15.88 -14.77 7.64
N LYS A 251 -16.63 -15.49 6.80
CA LYS A 251 -18.11 -15.43 6.76
C LYS A 251 -18.75 -15.91 8.05
N ASP A 252 -18.18 -16.92 8.69
CA ASP A 252 -18.68 -17.44 9.97
C ASP A 252 -18.36 -16.48 11.12
N LEU A 253 -17.19 -15.85 11.13
CA LEU A 253 -16.85 -14.77 12.07
C LEU A 253 -17.83 -13.60 11.96
N ALA A 254 -18.21 -13.22 10.72
CA ALA A 254 -19.15 -12.12 10.47
C ALA A 254 -20.52 -12.31 11.13
N LYS A 255 -20.94 -13.55 11.41
CA LYS A 255 -22.22 -13.87 12.06
C LYS A 255 -22.23 -13.57 13.56
N THR A 256 -21.07 -13.63 14.20
CA THR A 256 -20.96 -13.58 15.66
C THR A 256 -20.27 -12.32 16.18
N ILE A 257 -19.37 -11.73 15.38
CA ILE A 257 -18.55 -10.60 15.81
C ILE A 257 -19.39 -9.34 16.05
N GLN A 258 -19.20 -8.73 17.21
CA GLN A 258 -19.88 -7.50 17.62
C GLN A 258 -18.90 -6.32 17.63
N PRO A 259 -19.30 -5.14 17.12
CA PRO A 259 -18.53 -3.93 17.30
C PRO A 259 -18.43 -3.52 18.77
N ASP A 260 -17.49 -2.63 19.06
CA ASP A 260 -17.40 -1.96 20.35
C ASP A 260 -18.51 -0.89 20.53
N GLU A 261 -18.50 -0.21 21.67
CA GLU A 261 -19.45 0.85 22.02
C GLU A 261 -19.52 2.03 21.03
N PHE A 262 -18.51 2.18 20.15
CA PHE A 262 -18.47 3.21 19.11
C PHE A 262 -18.87 2.67 17.72
N GLY A 263 -19.32 1.42 17.65
CA GLY A 263 -19.65 0.75 16.40
C GLY A 263 -18.40 0.33 15.59
N MET A 264 -17.23 0.19 16.22
CA MET A 264 -15.96 -0.12 15.56
C MET A 264 -15.48 -1.56 15.83
N LEU A 265 -14.59 -2.07 14.98
CA LEU A 265 -13.88 -3.35 15.16
C LEU A 265 -12.35 -3.13 15.12
N PRO A 266 -11.76 -2.47 16.13
CA PRO A 266 -10.40 -1.95 16.05
C PRO A 266 -9.34 -3.03 15.82
N PHE A 267 -9.52 -4.19 16.47
CA PHE A 267 -8.57 -5.31 16.45
C PHE A 267 -8.96 -6.39 15.44
N ILE A 268 -9.75 -6.07 14.41
CA ILE A 268 -10.19 -7.07 13.42
C ILE A 268 -9.02 -7.72 12.69
N ASP A 269 -7.90 -7.02 12.52
CA ASP A 269 -6.66 -7.55 11.96
C ASP A 269 -6.09 -8.70 12.83
N GLU A 270 -6.20 -8.61 14.16
CA GLU A 270 -5.81 -9.72 15.05
C GLU A 270 -6.90 -10.79 15.19
N ILE A 271 -8.19 -10.46 15.02
CA ILE A 271 -9.32 -11.39 15.19
C ILE A 271 -9.62 -12.19 13.91
N MET A 272 -9.62 -11.54 12.77
CA MET A 272 -9.79 -12.15 11.45
C MET A 272 -8.46 -12.70 10.92
N GLY A 273 -7.33 -12.10 11.33
CA GLY A 273 -6.03 -12.31 10.71
C GLY A 273 -5.89 -11.49 9.41
N VAL A 274 -4.67 -11.43 8.91
CA VAL A 274 -4.32 -10.78 7.63
C VAL A 274 -3.96 -11.83 6.58
N ASP A 275 -3.80 -11.38 5.33
CA ASP A 275 -3.46 -12.22 4.19
C ASP A 275 -2.17 -11.70 3.53
N TRP A 276 -1.32 -12.61 3.04
CA TRP A 276 -0.14 -12.23 2.28
C TRP A 276 -0.52 -11.59 0.93
N VAL A 277 0.06 -10.43 0.62
CA VAL A 277 -0.28 -9.65 -0.57
C VAL A 277 0.87 -9.66 -1.58
N ILE A 278 0.59 -10.10 -2.80
CA ILE A 278 1.49 -9.91 -3.95
C ILE A 278 1.16 -8.54 -4.55
N ASP A 279 2.14 -7.65 -4.53
CA ASP A 279 2.04 -6.30 -5.05
C ASP A 279 3.41 -5.89 -5.58
N LEU A 280 3.45 -5.46 -6.84
CA LEU A 280 4.68 -4.99 -7.46
C LEU A 280 4.97 -3.54 -7.06
N ASN A 281 3.96 -2.78 -6.67
CA ASN A 281 4.13 -1.41 -6.23
C ASN A 281 4.61 -1.38 -4.78
N LYS A 282 5.76 -0.76 -4.56
CA LYS A 282 6.43 -0.70 -3.25
C LYS A 282 7.01 0.68 -3.02
N TYR A 283 7.58 0.87 -1.84
CA TYR A 283 8.31 2.09 -1.52
C TYR A 283 9.29 2.46 -2.64
N ASP A 284 9.24 3.73 -3.04
CA ASP A 284 9.98 4.35 -4.15
C ASP A 284 9.64 3.85 -5.58
N PHE A 285 8.75 2.87 -5.77
CA PHE A 285 8.46 2.32 -7.10
C PHE A 285 6.97 1.96 -7.33
N ALA A 286 6.44 2.43 -8.46
CA ALA A 286 5.12 2.09 -8.98
C ALA A 286 5.23 1.30 -10.30
N TYR A 287 5.61 0.02 -10.23
CA TYR A 287 5.86 -0.83 -11.41
C TYR A 287 4.58 -1.28 -12.14
N ASP A 288 3.46 -1.38 -11.43
CA ASP A 288 2.20 -1.89 -11.95
C ASP A 288 1.04 -0.98 -11.53
N GLU A 289 1.10 0.31 -11.85
CA GLU A 289 0.13 1.29 -11.36
C GLU A 289 -1.30 0.98 -11.80
N GLU A 290 -1.45 0.43 -13.01
CA GLU A 290 -2.75 0.04 -13.59
C GLU A 290 -3.17 -1.40 -13.27
N GLY A 291 -2.30 -2.22 -12.67
CA GLY A 291 -2.63 -3.62 -12.31
C GLY A 291 -2.57 -4.61 -13.48
N ARG A 292 -1.87 -4.26 -14.56
CA ARG A 292 -1.75 -5.07 -15.78
C ARG A 292 -0.90 -6.32 -15.55
N ILE A 293 0.16 -6.20 -14.76
CA ILE A 293 1.08 -7.31 -14.47
C ILE A 293 0.43 -8.31 -13.53
N ILE A 294 -0.20 -7.84 -12.45
CA ILE A 294 -0.99 -8.70 -11.54
C ILE A 294 -2.10 -9.44 -12.30
N TRP A 295 -2.79 -8.75 -13.22
CA TRP A 295 -3.82 -9.39 -14.03
C TRP A 295 -3.26 -10.45 -14.97
N ALA A 296 -2.07 -10.23 -15.56
CA ALA A 296 -1.41 -11.23 -16.40
C ALA A 296 -1.03 -12.48 -15.59
N LEU A 297 -0.46 -12.31 -14.39
CA LEU A 297 -0.15 -13.40 -13.46
C LEU A 297 -1.41 -14.19 -13.09
N TYR A 298 -2.49 -13.49 -12.74
CA TYR A 298 -3.80 -14.10 -12.46
C TYR A 298 -4.30 -14.95 -13.64
N ASN A 299 -4.27 -14.39 -14.85
CA ASN A 299 -4.77 -15.06 -16.05
C ASN A 299 -3.99 -16.34 -16.37
N ASP A 300 -2.68 -16.34 -16.15
CA ASP A 300 -1.85 -17.52 -16.35
C ASP A 300 -2.04 -18.58 -15.26
N ILE A 301 -2.36 -18.18 -14.02
CA ILE A 301 -2.78 -19.10 -12.95
C ILE A 301 -4.11 -19.76 -13.31
N GLU A 302 -5.13 -18.98 -13.70
CA GLU A 302 -6.45 -19.52 -14.08
C GLU A 302 -6.39 -20.46 -15.29
N LYS A 303 -5.42 -20.22 -16.20
CA LYS A 303 -5.16 -21.11 -17.34
C LYS A 303 -4.28 -22.33 -17.00
N GLY A 304 -3.85 -22.48 -15.76
CA GLY A 304 -2.98 -23.58 -15.31
C GLY A 304 -1.54 -23.52 -15.84
N LYS A 305 -1.10 -22.37 -16.36
CA LYS A 305 0.28 -22.19 -16.85
C LYS A 305 1.25 -21.87 -15.71
N LEU A 306 0.76 -21.14 -14.72
CA LEU A 306 1.46 -20.82 -13.48
C LEU A 306 0.68 -21.39 -12.30
N LYS A 307 1.39 -21.53 -11.17
CA LYS A 307 0.81 -21.91 -9.89
C LYS A 307 0.89 -20.72 -8.95
N ASP A 308 -0.11 -20.52 -8.10
CA ASP A 308 0.01 -19.50 -7.07
C ASP A 308 1.11 -19.94 -6.08
N PRO A 309 2.11 -19.09 -5.79
CA PRO A 309 3.24 -19.48 -4.96
C PRO A 309 2.84 -19.81 -3.51
N ARG A 310 1.61 -19.47 -3.10
CA ARG A 310 1.04 -19.73 -1.77
C ARG A 310 0.18 -20.99 -1.70
N ASP A 311 -0.05 -21.67 -2.82
CA ASP A 311 -0.73 -22.97 -2.82
C ASP A 311 0.04 -23.97 -1.93
N ILE A 312 -0.68 -24.79 -1.16
CA ILE A 312 -0.09 -25.73 -0.19
C ILE A 312 0.89 -26.73 -0.82
N ASP A 313 0.68 -27.04 -2.09
CA ASP A 313 1.47 -27.97 -2.89
C ASP A 313 2.37 -27.24 -3.89
N SER A 314 2.65 -25.94 -3.69
CA SER A 314 3.69 -25.22 -4.42
C SER A 314 5.09 -25.66 -3.96
N THR A 315 5.95 -25.97 -4.93
CA THR A 315 7.33 -26.40 -4.72
C THR A 315 8.29 -25.24 -4.97
N PRO A 316 9.58 -25.34 -4.59
CA PRO A 316 10.58 -24.34 -4.97
C PRO A 316 10.61 -24.07 -6.48
N GLU A 317 10.44 -25.10 -7.31
CA GLU A 317 10.42 -24.97 -8.77
C GLU A 317 9.20 -24.17 -9.26
N SER A 318 8.01 -24.43 -8.71
CA SER A 318 6.80 -23.68 -9.12
C SER A 318 6.85 -22.23 -8.63
N ARG A 319 7.44 -21.96 -7.46
CA ARG A 319 7.65 -20.59 -6.95
C ARG A 319 8.66 -19.82 -7.77
N ASN A 320 9.80 -20.42 -8.12
CA ASN A 320 10.78 -19.79 -9.02
C ASN A 320 10.15 -19.50 -10.39
N LYS A 321 9.36 -20.43 -10.96
CA LYS A 321 8.64 -20.19 -12.21
C LYS A 321 7.66 -19.01 -12.11
N PHE A 322 6.99 -18.85 -10.96
CA PHE A 322 6.13 -17.69 -10.71
C PHE A 322 6.94 -16.40 -10.66
N ASP A 323 8.07 -16.38 -9.95
CA ASP A 323 8.97 -15.21 -9.88
C ASP A 323 9.54 -14.84 -11.26
N ASP A 324 9.99 -15.83 -12.04
CA ASP A 324 10.49 -15.62 -13.41
C ASP A 324 9.41 -15.01 -14.32
N ALA A 325 8.17 -15.49 -14.19
CA ALA A 325 7.04 -14.95 -14.94
C ALA A 325 6.69 -13.52 -14.49
N MET A 326 6.74 -13.26 -13.18
CA MET A 326 6.53 -11.91 -12.63
C MET A 326 7.56 -10.93 -13.16
N ASP A 327 8.85 -11.29 -13.13
CA ASP A 327 9.94 -10.47 -13.67
C ASP A 327 9.81 -10.30 -15.19
N GLY A 328 9.39 -11.35 -15.91
CA GLY A 328 9.11 -11.30 -17.35
C GLY A 328 7.97 -10.32 -17.70
N TYR A 329 6.89 -10.35 -16.92
CA TYR A 329 5.77 -9.42 -17.09
C TYR A 329 6.13 -8.00 -16.70
N GLU A 330 6.87 -7.81 -15.61
CA GLU A 330 7.42 -6.50 -15.23
C GLU A 330 8.20 -5.89 -16.39
N ASN A 331 9.20 -6.61 -16.91
CA ASN A 331 10.02 -6.14 -18.02
C ASN A 331 9.22 -5.87 -19.31
N GLY A 332 8.18 -6.68 -19.59
CA GLY A 332 7.40 -6.61 -20.83
C GLY A 332 6.21 -5.65 -20.80
N MET A 333 5.66 -5.34 -19.62
CA MET A 333 4.37 -4.63 -19.48
C MET A 333 4.46 -3.32 -18.70
N VAL A 334 5.61 -3.01 -18.09
CA VAL A 334 5.82 -1.74 -17.38
C VAL A 334 5.43 -0.54 -18.25
N THR A 335 4.77 0.46 -17.66
CA THR A 335 4.37 1.67 -18.39
C THR A 335 5.59 2.46 -18.84
N ARG A 336 5.72 2.72 -20.14
CA ARG A 336 6.89 3.39 -20.73
C ARG A 336 6.87 4.90 -20.54
N PHE A 337 7.05 5.34 -19.30
CA PHE A 337 7.14 6.76 -18.94
C PHE A 337 8.42 7.44 -19.48
N ASP A 338 9.41 6.65 -19.88
CA ASP A 338 10.66 7.07 -20.52
C ASP A 338 10.52 7.39 -22.02
N VAL A 339 9.34 7.18 -22.60
CA VAL A 339 9.03 7.46 -23.99
C VAL A 339 8.07 8.64 -24.07
N ASP A 340 8.29 9.54 -25.03
CA ASP A 340 7.43 10.71 -25.23
C ASP A 340 6.04 10.34 -25.78
N ILE A 341 5.06 11.22 -25.55
CA ILE A 341 3.67 11.02 -25.95
C ILE A 341 3.54 11.15 -27.47
N ARG A 342 2.94 10.12 -28.09
CA ARG A 342 2.68 10.05 -29.54
C ARG A 342 1.74 11.16 -29.99
N ASN A 343 2.02 11.78 -31.13
CA ASN A 343 1.22 12.87 -31.72
C ASN A 343 -0.23 12.46 -32.06
N GLU A 344 -0.48 11.17 -32.28
CA GLU A 344 -1.82 10.63 -32.58
C GLU A 344 -2.75 10.59 -31.34
N ARG A 345 -2.21 10.78 -30.12
CA ARG A 345 -3.02 10.84 -28.91
C ARG A 345 -3.81 12.14 -28.90
N ASP A 346 -5.09 12.06 -28.54
CA ASP A 346 -5.89 13.24 -28.23
C ASP A 346 -5.41 13.91 -26.92
N GLU A 347 -5.73 15.20 -26.77
CA GLU A 347 -5.29 16.02 -25.65
C GLU A 347 -5.73 15.44 -24.28
N ARG A 348 -6.95 14.89 -24.22
CA ARG A 348 -7.47 14.29 -22.97
C ARG A 348 -6.67 13.04 -22.60
N SER A 349 -6.33 12.19 -23.57
CA SER A 349 -5.50 11.01 -23.35
C SER A 349 -4.07 11.39 -22.97
N ALA A 350 -3.47 12.39 -23.61
CA ALA A 350 -2.14 12.89 -23.28
C ALA A 350 -2.09 13.45 -21.84
N LYS A 351 -3.09 14.25 -21.47
CA LYS A 351 -3.24 14.79 -20.12
C LYS A 351 -3.44 13.71 -19.07
N LEU A 352 -4.24 12.68 -19.36
CA LEU A 352 -4.38 11.53 -18.48
C LEU A 352 -3.05 10.82 -18.25
N THR A 353 -2.23 10.62 -19.29
CA THR A 353 -0.89 10.02 -19.16
C THR A 353 0.02 10.87 -18.25
N MET A 354 0.06 12.19 -18.45
CA MET A 354 0.81 13.11 -17.58
C MET A 354 0.35 13.07 -16.13
N ASP A 355 -0.96 13.07 -15.93
CA ASP A 355 -1.56 13.05 -14.60
C ASP A 355 -1.33 11.71 -13.89
N THR A 356 -1.44 10.59 -14.60
CA THR A 356 -1.12 9.25 -14.08
C THR A 356 0.36 9.15 -13.70
N LEU A 357 1.28 9.67 -14.52
CA LEU A 357 2.71 9.74 -14.19
C LEU A 357 2.93 10.46 -12.85
N VAL A 358 2.32 11.64 -12.68
CA VAL A 358 2.43 12.41 -11.43
C VAL A 358 1.78 11.69 -10.26
N LEU A 359 0.62 11.06 -10.45
CA LEU A 359 -0.06 10.31 -9.39
C LEU A 359 0.75 9.10 -8.94
N SER A 360 1.33 8.33 -9.86
CA SER A 360 2.22 7.20 -9.58
C SER A 360 3.45 7.65 -8.80
N ALA A 361 4.01 8.82 -9.12
CA ALA A 361 5.13 9.40 -8.37
C ALA A 361 4.76 9.70 -6.91
N LYS A 362 3.57 10.30 -6.69
CA LYS A 362 3.09 10.59 -5.34
C LYS A 362 2.81 9.31 -4.56
N LEU A 363 2.27 8.28 -5.21
CA LEU A 363 2.03 6.97 -4.60
C LEU A 363 3.35 6.29 -4.22
N ALA A 364 4.35 6.29 -5.10
CA ALA A 364 5.68 5.78 -4.79
C ALA A 364 6.31 6.52 -3.60
N ALA A 365 6.23 7.86 -3.59
CA ALA A 365 6.79 8.70 -2.53
C ALA A 365 6.07 8.54 -1.18
N LEU A 366 4.75 8.32 -1.17
CA LEU A 366 3.95 8.24 0.05
C LEU A 366 3.68 6.81 0.54
N THR A 367 4.09 5.79 -0.21
CA THR A 367 4.03 4.39 0.24
C THR A 367 5.07 4.18 1.36
N PRO A 368 4.67 3.68 2.54
CA PRO A 368 5.63 3.46 3.63
C PRO A 368 6.72 2.45 3.26
N PRO A 369 7.99 2.64 3.64
CA PRO A 369 9.08 1.68 3.42
C PRO A 369 8.74 0.26 3.87
N GLN A 370 8.16 0.14 5.06
CA GLN A 370 7.78 -1.14 5.68
C GLN A 370 6.39 -1.65 5.25
N GLY A 371 5.78 -1.02 4.24
CA GLY A 371 4.42 -1.32 3.79
C GLY A 371 3.34 -1.03 4.83
N TYR A 372 2.13 -1.49 4.54
CA TYR A 372 0.97 -1.28 5.40
C TYR A 372 0.84 -2.40 6.45
N PRO A 373 0.44 -2.10 7.70
CA PRO A 373 0.43 -3.08 8.80
C PRO A 373 -0.55 -4.23 8.59
N ASN A 374 -1.70 -3.99 7.96
CA ASN A 374 -2.74 -5.00 7.76
C ASN A 374 -2.69 -5.67 6.38
N ALA A 375 -1.68 -5.33 5.57
CA ALA A 375 -1.50 -5.82 4.20
C ALA A 375 -0.03 -6.20 3.96
N PRO A 376 0.47 -7.24 4.64
CA PRO A 376 1.88 -7.62 4.56
C PRO A 376 2.23 -8.15 3.16
N TYR A 377 3.36 -7.71 2.61
CA TYR A 377 3.86 -8.22 1.34
C TYR A 377 4.21 -9.71 1.44
N TYR A 378 3.86 -10.47 0.39
CA TYR A 378 4.33 -11.82 0.17
C TYR A 378 5.69 -11.81 -0.53
N PHE A 379 6.61 -12.66 -0.06
CA PHE A 379 7.80 -13.03 -0.81
C PHE A 379 7.83 -14.54 -0.95
N THR A 380 8.20 -15.04 -2.12
CA THR A 380 8.60 -16.45 -2.19
C THR A 380 9.83 -16.65 -1.28
N PRO A 381 9.92 -17.79 -0.56
CA PRO A 381 11.10 -18.12 0.22
C PRO A 381 12.40 -18.01 -0.58
N GLU A 382 12.37 -18.39 -1.86
CA GLU A 382 13.50 -18.39 -2.78
C GLU A 382 13.93 -16.96 -3.16
N ARG A 383 12.99 -16.07 -3.50
CA ARG A 383 13.29 -14.65 -3.77
C ARG A 383 13.84 -13.97 -2.52
N LEU A 384 13.26 -14.25 -1.34
CA LEU A 384 13.77 -13.70 -0.08
C LEU A 384 15.22 -14.14 0.20
N GLU A 385 15.54 -15.41 -0.08
CA GLU A 385 16.90 -15.93 0.04
C GLU A 385 17.87 -15.28 -0.93
N TRP A 386 17.44 -15.02 -2.17
CA TRP A 386 18.23 -14.29 -3.15
C TRP A 386 18.56 -12.88 -2.66
N ILE A 387 17.58 -12.16 -2.10
CA ILE A 387 17.77 -10.81 -1.53
C ILE A 387 18.76 -10.85 -0.35
N TYR A 388 18.60 -11.82 0.57
CA TYR A 388 19.49 -12.01 1.71
C TYR A 388 20.93 -12.28 1.27
N LYS A 389 21.15 -13.23 0.35
CA LYS A 389 22.48 -13.59 -0.15
C LYS A 389 23.21 -12.43 -0.83
N ARG A 390 22.49 -11.47 -1.39
CA ARG A 390 23.06 -10.25 -1.98
C ARG A 390 23.32 -9.13 -0.97
N GLY A 391 22.99 -9.33 0.30
CA GLY A 391 23.18 -8.33 1.35
C GLY A 391 22.18 -7.17 1.30
N TYR A 392 21.01 -7.37 0.66
CA TYR A 392 19.98 -6.34 0.51
C TYR A 392 18.74 -6.57 1.38
N LEU A 393 18.70 -7.62 2.20
CA LEU A 393 17.53 -7.92 3.02
C LEU A 393 17.48 -7.00 4.24
N ASP A 394 16.68 -5.94 4.15
CA ASP A 394 16.49 -4.97 5.23
C ASP A 394 15.60 -5.56 6.33
N LYS A 395 16.16 -5.78 7.52
CA LYS A 395 15.44 -6.37 8.65
C LYS A 395 14.28 -5.52 9.15
N LEU A 396 14.28 -4.22 8.83
CA LEU A 396 13.15 -3.36 9.17
C LEU A 396 11.90 -3.71 8.34
N LEU A 397 12.02 -4.47 7.25
CA LEU A 397 10.88 -4.91 6.45
C LEU A 397 10.19 -6.17 7.02
N ASP A 398 10.65 -6.71 8.16
CA ASP A 398 10.01 -7.86 8.81
C ASP A 398 8.55 -7.51 9.16
N PRO A 399 7.55 -8.22 8.60
CA PRO A 399 6.15 -7.88 8.76
C PRO A 399 5.67 -8.05 10.22
N ARG A 400 6.44 -8.75 11.07
CA ARG A 400 6.13 -8.98 12.49
C ARG A 400 6.47 -7.79 13.38
N ILE A 401 7.14 -6.77 12.86
CA ILE A 401 7.39 -5.53 13.61
C ILE A 401 6.05 -4.84 13.93
N PRO A 402 5.75 -4.59 15.24
CA PRO A 402 4.53 -3.91 15.65
C PRO A 402 4.32 -2.59 14.91
N ALA A 403 3.07 -2.27 14.56
CA ALA A 403 2.75 -1.09 13.76
C ALA A 403 3.32 0.21 14.37
N ILE A 404 3.28 0.33 15.70
CA ILE A 404 3.78 1.53 16.42
C ILE A 404 5.30 1.72 16.34
N TYR A 405 6.06 0.67 16.00
CA TYR A 405 7.51 0.71 15.86
C TYR A 405 7.97 0.86 14.41
N ARG A 406 7.04 0.91 13.46
CA ARG A 406 7.35 1.20 12.06
C ARG A 406 7.76 2.65 11.88
N TYR A 407 8.58 2.90 10.86
CA TYR A 407 9.21 4.17 10.54
C TYR A 407 8.20 5.30 10.29
N ASN A 408 7.10 4.97 9.61
CA ASN A 408 6.04 5.93 9.27
C ASN A 408 5.07 6.22 10.43
N PHE A 409 5.19 5.53 11.56
CA PHE A 409 4.34 5.79 12.72
C PHE A 409 4.78 7.07 13.45
N PRO A 410 3.88 8.01 13.78
CA PRO A 410 4.28 9.30 14.35
C PRO A 410 4.96 9.18 15.71
N GLU A 411 6.11 9.84 15.87
CA GLU A 411 6.87 9.78 17.13
C GLU A 411 6.12 10.46 18.28
N ASP A 412 5.36 11.52 18.02
CA ASP A 412 4.54 12.19 19.04
C ASP A 412 3.45 11.24 19.58
N LEU A 413 2.81 10.47 18.70
CA LEU A 413 1.81 9.47 19.08
C LEU A 413 2.47 8.30 19.81
N ARG A 414 3.65 7.86 19.36
CA ARG A 414 4.44 6.84 20.06
C ARG A 414 4.81 7.29 21.47
N ALA A 415 5.20 8.55 21.64
CA ALA A 415 5.51 9.14 22.95
C ALA A 415 4.28 9.17 23.86
N LYS A 416 3.09 9.54 23.33
CA LYS A 416 1.82 9.50 24.08
C LYS A 416 1.48 8.08 24.56
N ILE A 417 1.63 7.07 23.70
CA ILE A 417 1.40 5.66 24.06
C ILE A 417 2.34 5.22 25.19
N ARG A 418 3.64 5.55 25.08
CA ARG A 418 4.64 5.22 26.11
C ARG A 418 4.36 5.93 27.44
N ALA A 419 3.97 7.21 27.39
CA ALA A 419 3.62 7.99 28.57
C ALA A 419 2.42 7.37 29.30
N TYR A 420 1.37 7.05 28.56
CA TYR A 420 0.18 6.36 29.09
C TYR A 420 0.53 5.01 29.73
N ALA A 421 1.36 4.20 29.05
CA ALA A 421 1.80 2.91 29.58
C ALA A 421 2.57 3.06 30.90
N LYS A 422 3.44 4.08 31.00
CA LYS A 422 4.19 4.38 32.22
C LYS A 422 3.27 4.83 33.36
N GLU A 423 2.34 5.75 33.09
CA GLU A 423 1.39 6.26 34.09
C GLU A 423 0.51 5.14 34.67
N HIS A 424 0.09 4.20 33.82
CA HIS A 424 -0.80 3.10 34.20
C HIS A 424 -0.08 1.77 34.50
N ASN A 425 1.25 1.77 34.63
CA ASN A 425 2.07 0.58 34.93
C ASN A 425 1.84 -0.62 33.98
N ILE A 426 1.60 -0.34 32.70
CA ILE A 426 1.39 -1.36 31.67
C ILE A 426 2.76 -1.88 31.22
N LYS A 427 3.00 -3.18 31.40
CA LYS A 427 4.20 -3.89 30.94
C LYS A 427 3.93 -4.53 29.59
N GLU A 428 4.93 -4.54 28.70
CA GLU A 428 4.89 -5.17 27.38
C GLU A 428 4.73 -6.69 27.41
#